data_AF-A0A966DIB9-F1
#
_entry.id   AF-A0A966DIB9-F1
#
_cell.length_a   1.000
_cell.length_b   1.000
_cell.length_c   1.000
_cell.angle_alpha   90.00
_cell.angle_beta   90.00
_cell.angle_gamma   90.00
#
_symmetry.space_group_name_H-M   'P 1'
#
loop_
_entity.id
_entity.type
_entity.pdbx_description
1 polymer ?
#
loop_
_entity_poly.entity_id
_entity_poly.type
_entity_poly.pdbx_seq_one_letter_code
_entity_poly.pdbx_strand_id
1 'polypeptide(L)'
;MIEFSLDENIFFIRILHVIKLLQQLGKRKEYLNLALKKQNIFSNIIFETLKICHEDENLLFKDFEFFITKIVNKDFYDNIVGHIYAKFDRPDIAFNYHYSEYKKNASLEIMFALLKVIGDYYNKSHQILEETKQREIFNALVAKEGELNLQGFIFLLTYALHILKDTRQILPLLNQKLLNTDIKNLDNALKIQLSNIFMTQYESNNKDLFLYDLNLCLVQDGKTYVKNNYSIAEENQKNFGFIVIDANEYFLKKQDNTSKEESLFHGIVGAFAFRCENPSMIPITFDKDSKNPLSGLWDFMDERTNQTKDLFQRYSDGIYVGLFVLAGNNYKNYFTLIPYLLNNQNMNFNSLHVNYLPKETKKILTLSSIIFLNEINQLDLILQREDIVIQQTLVNWLKGYLDKIDYANMPQDFTYLDEEGHKFVPFTEDSIKEAEKFKTYVLGILTRILKCTIINDVSENLQLKEAKTLAPLVGIQEYQALAYCIKYNYQIISENNIFDMLFETLRFNKGFISNASVLLEGSLEYDKRRSLIIDLYQKKYKYVLSENFEKSLIAFMQEKNVLSLQQEEFELIKIANSYGFLENIKKYYNDKFKVLFPKAVLPVKIFLDKNIEKLLKIIGK
;
A
#
# COMPACT_ATOMS: atom_id res chain seq x y z
N MET A 1 9.26 59.53 18.75
CA MET A 1 8.25 58.55 19.25
C MET A 1 8.81 57.64 20.34
N ILE A 2 9.93 56.93 20.12
CA ILE A 2 10.54 56.10 21.17
C ILE A 2 10.96 56.96 22.37
N GLU A 3 11.64 58.09 22.15
CA GLU A 3 12.00 59.04 23.22
C GLU A 3 10.80 59.59 23.97
N PHE A 4 9.71 59.93 23.26
CA PHE A 4 8.44 60.34 23.88
C PHE A 4 7.92 59.22 24.79
N SER A 5 7.91 57.97 24.31
CA SER A 5 7.42 56.79 25.03
C SER A 5 8.26 56.38 26.26
N LEU A 6 9.41 57.01 26.48
CA LEU A 6 10.25 56.78 27.66
C LEU A 6 9.80 57.63 28.87
N ASP A 7 9.01 58.68 28.67
CA ASP A 7 8.41 59.49 29.74
C ASP A 7 7.54 58.60 30.66
N GLU A 8 7.65 58.80 31.98
CA GLU A 8 6.91 58.07 33.01
C GLU A 8 5.45 58.50 33.10
N ASN A 9 5.10 59.68 32.58
CA ASN A 9 3.74 60.23 32.61
C ASN A 9 2.81 59.69 31.52
N ILE A 10 3.25 58.72 30.73
CA ILE A 10 2.48 58.21 29.58
C ILE A 10 1.56 57.07 29.99
N PHE A 11 0.31 57.15 29.58
CA PHE A 11 -0.70 56.11 29.81
C PHE A 11 -0.36 54.78 29.13
N PHE A 12 -0.64 53.67 29.82
CA PHE A 12 -0.45 52.29 29.35
C PHE A 12 -0.93 52.06 27.90
N ILE A 13 -2.12 52.54 27.54
CA ILE A 13 -2.71 52.41 26.20
C ILE A 13 -1.82 53.03 25.12
N ARG A 14 -1.18 54.17 25.41
CA ARG A 14 -0.31 54.86 24.45
C ARG A 14 0.99 54.07 24.23
N ILE A 15 1.56 53.48 25.28
CA ILE A 15 2.72 52.60 25.15
C ILE A 15 2.37 51.37 24.32
N LEU A 16 1.22 50.74 24.56
CA LEU A 16 0.78 49.58 23.79
C LEU A 16 0.56 49.91 22.31
N HIS A 17 -0.03 51.07 22.00
CA HIS A 17 -0.15 51.56 20.62
C HIS A 17 1.21 51.75 19.95
N VAL A 18 2.21 52.27 20.67
CA VAL A 18 3.56 52.42 20.13
C VAL A 18 4.21 51.06 19.89
N ILE A 19 4.04 50.09 20.80
CA ILE A 19 4.52 48.71 20.59
C ILE A 19 3.91 48.11 19.32
N LYS A 20 2.58 48.21 19.14
CA LYS A 20 1.89 47.70 17.94
C LYS A 20 2.37 48.41 16.66
N LEU A 21 2.51 49.73 16.69
CA LEU A 21 3.01 50.49 15.55
C LEU A 21 4.45 50.08 15.19
N LEU A 22 5.31 49.91 16.18
CA LEU A 22 6.68 49.44 15.97
C LEU A 22 6.72 48.03 15.37
N GLN A 23 5.84 47.13 15.81
CA GLN A 23 5.68 45.81 15.21
C GLN A 23 5.27 45.92 13.72
N GLN A 24 4.28 46.75 13.39
CA GLN A 24 3.83 46.98 12.01
C GLN A 24 4.94 47.56 11.11
N LEU A 25 5.80 48.41 11.68
CA LEU A 25 6.95 48.98 10.98
C LEU A 25 8.16 48.03 10.91
N GLY A 26 8.03 46.79 11.41
CA GLY A 26 9.10 45.80 11.45
C GLY A 26 10.22 46.09 12.45
N LYS A 27 10.01 47.03 13.39
CA LYS A 27 10.96 47.48 14.41
C LYS A 27 10.88 46.61 15.67
N ARG A 28 11.24 45.33 15.49
CA ARG A 28 11.05 44.26 16.48
C ARG A 28 11.87 44.45 17.76
N LYS A 29 13.16 44.70 17.60
CA LYS A 29 14.06 44.95 18.74
C LYS A 29 13.60 46.17 19.54
N GLU A 30 13.09 47.18 18.87
CA GLU A 30 12.67 48.43 19.47
C GLU A 30 11.41 48.25 20.32
N TYR A 31 10.41 47.50 19.85
CA TYR A 31 9.20 47.26 20.65
C TYR A 31 9.46 46.33 21.83
N LEU A 32 10.29 45.29 21.64
CA LEU A 32 10.68 44.37 22.73
C LEU A 32 11.45 45.12 23.83
N ASN A 33 12.42 45.95 23.43
CA ASN A 33 13.18 46.77 24.38
C ASN A 33 12.30 47.81 25.09
N LEU A 34 11.31 48.39 24.40
CA LEU A 34 10.36 49.31 25.02
C LEU A 34 9.52 48.60 26.09
N ALA A 35 9.04 47.39 25.82
CA ALA A 35 8.32 46.58 26.80
C ALA A 35 9.18 46.26 28.03
N LEU A 36 10.45 45.83 27.83
CA LEU A 36 11.39 45.56 28.93
C LEU A 36 11.65 46.78 29.80
N LYS A 37 11.78 47.98 29.21
CA LYS A 37 11.99 49.22 29.96
C LYS A 37 10.77 49.62 30.79
N LYS A 38 9.56 49.24 30.35
CA LYS A 38 8.31 49.59 31.03
C LYS A 38 7.75 48.47 31.92
N GLN A 39 8.43 47.31 32.01
CA GLN A 39 7.95 46.13 32.75
C GLN A 39 7.68 46.38 34.24
N ASN A 40 8.49 47.24 34.87
CA ASN A 40 8.34 47.60 36.29
C ASN A 40 7.32 48.74 36.52
N ILE A 41 6.85 49.37 35.44
CA ILE A 41 5.91 50.50 35.48
C ILE A 41 4.48 50.01 35.19
N PHE A 42 4.33 49.06 34.26
CA PHE A 42 3.04 48.52 33.87
C PHE A 42 3.03 46.99 33.98
N SER A 43 2.31 46.46 34.97
CA SER A 43 2.27 45.01 35.28
C SER A 43 1.88 44.11 34.10
N ASN A 44 1.05 44.61 33.17
CA ASN A 44 0.53 43.82 32.05
C ASN A 44 1.31 44.01 30.75
N ILE A 45 2.33 44.88 30.70
CA ILE A 45 3.00 45.22 29.44
C ILE A 45 3.72 44.02 28.84
N ILE A 46 4.32 43.17 29.67
CA ILE A 46 5.01 41.97 29.21
C ILE A 46 4.02 40.97 28.61
N PHE A 47 2.90 40.72 29.27
CA PHE A 47 1.87 39.82 28.76
C PHE A 47 1.30 40.28 27.41
N GLU A 48 0.96 41.57 27.30
CA GLU A 48 0.46 42.13 26.04
C GLU A 48 1.53 42.13 24.93
N THR A 49 2.79 42.34 25.29
CA THR A 49 3.90 42.22 24.33
C THR A 49 4.10 40.77 23.88
N LEU A 50 3.97 39.79 24.76
CA LEU A 50 4.04 38.37 24.42
C LEU A 50 2.89 37.95 23.49
N LYS A 51 1.69 38.51 23.66
CA LYS A 51 0.60 38.32 22.66
C LYS A 51 0.99 38.85 21.29
N ILE A 52 1.57 40.05 21.24
CA ILE A 52 2.07 40.63 19.99
C ILE A 52 3.18 39.75 19.39
N CYS A 53 4.10 39.23 20.20
CA CYS A 53 5.11 38.28 19.75
C CYS A 53 4.51 37.00 19.21
N HIS A 54 3.45 36.49 19.83
CA HIS A 54 2.73 35.30 19.38
C HIS A 54 2.09 35.53 18.00
N GLU A 55 1.61 36.73 17.70
CA GLU A 55 0.98 37.10 16.42
C GLU A 55 1.99 37.56 15.34
N ASP A 56 3.23 37.91 15.69
CA ASP A 56 4.23 38.45 14.76
C ASP A 56 4.99 37.34 14.00
N GLU A 57 4.51 37.00 12.80
CA GLU A 57 5.09 35.96 11.92
C GLU A 57 6.57 36.21 11.54
N ASN A 58 7.03 37.46 11.62
CA ASN A 58 8.37 37.86 11.22
C ASN A 58 9.31 38.08 12.42
N LEU A 59 8.86 37.74 13.63
CA LEU A 59 9.71 37.80 14.83
C LEU A 59 10.89 36.83 14.67
N LEU A 60 12.11 37.28 14.95
CA LEU A 60 13.29 36.43 14.90
C LEU A 60 13.47 35.69 16.23
N PHE A 61 13.80 34.40 16.16
CA PHE A 61 14.07 33.56 17.34
C PHE A 61 15.08 34.20 18.31
N LYS A 62 16.17 34.78 17.79
CA LYS A 62 17.21 35.42 18.62
C LYS A 62 16.70 36.65 19.38
N ASP A 63 15.81 37.43 18.75
CA ASP A 63 15.24 38.63 19.38
C ASP A 63 14.23 38.24 20.46
N PHE A 64 13.45 37.18 20.22
CA PHE A 64 12.56 36.59 21.21
C PHE A 64 13.33 35.99 22.39
N GLU A 65 14.39 35.20 22.15
CA GLU A 65 15.22 34.66 23.24
C GLU A 65 15.83 35.75 24.09
N PHE A 66 16.39 36.80 23.45
CA PHE A 66 16.91 37.94 24.17
C PHE A 66 15.83 38.58 25.06
N PHE A 67 14.63 38.79 24.52
CA PHE A 67 13.50 39.32 25.29
C PHE A 67 13.15 38.46 26.49
N ILE A 68 12.97 37.15 26.31
CA ILE A 68 12.61 36.20 27.39
C ILE A 68 13.65 36.20 28.51
N THR A 69 14.95 36.22 28.19
CA THR A 69 16.01 36.23 29.22
C THR A 69 16.05 37.49 30.09
N LYS A 70 15.34 38.55 29.69
CA LYS A 70 15.33 39.86 30.39
C LYS A 70 14.01 40.16 31.10
N ILE A 71 13.01 39.29 31.02
CA ILE A 71 11.75 39.41 31.74
C ILE A 71 11.96 39.06 33.22
N VAL A 72 11.53 39.95 34.11
CA VAL A 72 11.45 39.68 35.55
C VAL A 72 10.22 38.80 35.83
N ASN A 73 10.37 37.80 36.70
CA ASN A 73 9.33 36.82 37.04
C ASN A 73 8.74 36.10 35.80
N LYS A 74 9.61 35.64 34.90
CA LYS A 74 9.24 34.96 33.65
C LYS A 74 8.27 33.78 33.85
N ASP A 75 8.34 33.12 35.00
CA ASP A 75 7.55 31.94 35.35
C ASP A 75 6.03 32.21 35.39
N PHE A 76 5.60 33.47 35.49
CA PHE A 76 4.17 33.83 35.35
C PHE A 76 3.66 33.74 33.91
N TYR A 77 4.55 33.62 32.93
CA TYR A 77 4.23 33.65 31.52
C TYR A 77 4.54 32.32 30.82
N ASP A 78 4.78 31.25 31.59
CA ASP A 78 5.19 29.94 31.08
C ASP A 78 4.30 29.45 29.93
N ASN A 79 2.98 29.57 30.05
CA ASN A 79 2.06 29.10 29.01
C ASN A 79 2.24 29.81 27.65
N ILE A 80 2.21 31.15 27.63
CA ILE A 80 2.33 31.92 26.39
C ILE A 80 3.74 31.84 25.81
N VAL A 81 4.76 31.75 26.67
CA VAL A 81 6.16 31.55 26.26
C VAL A 81 6.33 30.19 25.60
N GLY A 82 5.76 29.12 26.17
CA GLY A 82 5.74 27.78 25.59
C GLY A 82 5.14 27.78 24.17
N HIS A 83 4.00 28.44 23.98
CA HIS A 83 3.37 28.55 22.67
C HIS A 83 4.22 29.29 21.63
N ILE A 84 4.96 30.32 22.02
CA ILE A 84 5.85 31.03 21.10
C ILE A 84 7.09 30.19 20.75
N TYR A 85 7.66 29.46 21.71
CA TYR A 85 8.75 28.51 21.41
C TYR A 85 8.30 27.38 20.48
N ALA A 86 7.07 26.88 20.64
CA ALA A 86 6.50 25.92 19.70
C ALA A 86 6.39 26.50 18.27
N LYS A 87 5.99 27.78 18.12
CA LYS A 87 5.99 28.49 16.83
C LYS A 87 7.38 28.63 16.21
N PHE A 88 8.41 28.78 17.03
CA PHE A 88 9.80 28.80 16.58
C PHE A 88 10.39 27.41 16.30
N ASP A 89 9.55 26.39 16.20
CA ASP A 89 10.00 25.04 15.91
C ASP A 89 10.90 24.45 17.01
N ARG A 90 10.75 24.92 18.27
CA ARG A 90 11.52 24.49 19.45
C ARG A 90 10.67 23.72 20.47
N PRO A 91 10.13 22.54 20.12
CA PRO A 91 9.27 21.77 21.01
C PRO A 91 9.99 21.25 22.26
N ASP A 92 11.31 21.06 22.21
CA ASP A 92 12.17 20.73 23.36
C ASP A 92 12.09 21.79 24.47
N ILE A 93 12.17 23.07 24.09
CA ILE A 93 12.09 24.19 25.03
C ILE A 93 10.64 24.42 25.46
N ALA A 94 9.70 24.41 24.50
CA ALA A 94 8.28 24.63 24.77
C ALA A 94 7.73 23.62 25.80
N PHE A 95 8.18 22.37 25.75
CA PHE A 95 7.79 21.33 26.70
C PHE A 95 8.08 21.72 28.15
N ASN A 96 9.27 22.25 28.43
CA ASN A 96 9.65 22.61 29.80
C ASN A 96 8.78 23.73 30.37
N TYR A 97 8.44 24.72 29.54
CA TYR A 97 7.55 25.81 29.94
C TYR A 97 6.13 25.31 30.20
N HIS A 98 5.54 24.53 29.29
CA HIS A 98 4.21 23.97 29.54
C HIS A 98 4.18 22.98 30.72
N TYR A 99 5.28 22.26 31.00
CA TYR A 99 5.35 21.32 32.12
C TYR A 99 5.43 22.05 33.47
N SER A 100 6.20 23.15 33.52
CA SER A 100 6.22 24.06 34.67
C SER A 100 4.83 24.62 34.94
N GLU A 101 4.12 25.06 33.90
CA GLU A 101 2.75 25.55 34.02
C GLU A 101 1.78 24.46 34.49
N TYR A 102 1.88 23.24 33.97
CA TYR A 102 1.06 22.09 34.38
C TYR A 102 1.18 21.81 35.89
N LYS A 103 2.39 21.93 36.45
CA LYS A 103 2.61 21.73 37.90
C LYS A 103 1.94 22.81 38.76
N LYS A 104 1.70 23.99 38.21
CA LYS A 104 0.96 25.09 38.87
C LYS A 104 -0.55 24.94 38.67
N ASN A 105 -0.95 24.61 37.44
CA ASN A 105 -2.33 24.56 37.01
C ASN A 105 -2.53 23.36 36.05
N ALA A 106 -3.10 22.28 36.57
CA ALA A 106 -3.37 21.06 35.82
C ALA A 106 -4.66 21.16 34.98
N SER A 107 -4.77 22.20 34.15
CA SER A 107 -5.92 22.37 33.24
C SER A 107 -5.81 21.45 32.02
N LEU A 108 -6.95 21.08 31.43
CA LEU A 108 -6.97 20.26 30.21
C LEU A 108 -6.19 20.91 29.06
N GLU A 109 -6.32 22.23 28.90
CA GLU A 109 -5.64 23.00 27.85
C GLU A 109 -4.12 22.82 27.92
N ILE A 110 -3.54 22.94 29.11
CA ILE A 110 -2.11 22.80 29.32
C ILE A 110 -1.65 21.36 29.08
N MET A 111 -2.42 20.37 29.54
CA MET A 111 -2.09 18.96 29.31
C MET A 111 -2.13 18.59 27.82
N PHE A 112 -3.12 19.08 27.07
CA PHE A 112 -3.18 18.88 25.61
C PHE A 112 -2.04 19.60 24.89
N ALA A 113 -1.70 20.83 25.29
CA ALA A 113 -0.57 21.56 24.75
C ALA A 113 0.75 20.79 24.96
N LEU A 114 0.94 20.18 26.14
CA LEU A 114 2.09 19.32 26.43
C LEU A 114 2.18 18.11 25.52
N LEU A 115 1.11 17.33 25.41
CA LEU A 115 1.10 16.15 24.53
C LEU A 115 1.30 16.55 23.06
N LYS A 116 0.72 17.68 22.62
CA LYS A 116 0.91 18.20 21.26
C LYS A 116 2.38 18.52 20.99
N VAL A 117 3.04 19.24 21.89
CA VAL A 117 4.47 19.57 21.77
C VAL A 117 5.34 18.31 21.73
N ILE A 118 5.02 17.29 22.52
CA ILE A 118 5.70 15.98 22.45
C ILE A 118 5.47 15.33 21.08
N GLY A 119 4.24 15.37 20.56
CA GLY A 119 3.92 14.86 19.22
C GLY A 119 4.71 15.56 18.12
N ASP A 120 4.79 16.89 18.17
CA ASP A 120 5.57 17.69 17.22
C ASP A 120 7.08 17.36 17.30
N TYR A 121 7.61 17.14 18.51
CA TYR A 121 8.99 16.68 18.71
C TYR A 121 9.22 15.29 18.11
N TYR A 122 8.33 14.34 18.38
CA TYR A 122 8.43 12.96 17.88
C TYR A 122 8.34 12.91 16.35
N ASN A 123 7.44 13.67 15.74
CA ASN A 123 7.31 13.70 14.28
C ASN A 123 8.57 14.21 13.57
N LYS A 124 9.36 15.08 14.22
CA LYS A 124 10.60 15.61 13.65
C LYS A 124 11.83 14.75 13.92
N SER A 125 11.93 14.23 15.13
CA SER A 125 13.15 13.56 15.63
C SER A 125 13.04 12.04 15.64
N HIS A 126 11.82 11.51 15.57
CA HIS A 126 11.47 10.12 15.88
C HIS A 126 11.95 9.66 17.27
N GLN A 127 12.19 10.61 18.19
CA GLN A 127 12.61 10.37 19.57
C GLN A 127 11.50 10.74 20.55
N ILE A 128 11.43 10.03 21.67
CA ILE A 128 10.47 10.29 22.73
C ILE A 128 11.08 11.31 23.70
N LEU A 129 10.39 12.44 23.88
CA LEU A 129 10.78 13.47 24.83
C LEU A 129 10.22 13.14 26.22
N GLU A 130 11.10 12.95 27.21
CA GLU A 130 10.74 12.84 28.64
C GLU A 130 9.60 11.84 28.93
N GLU A 131 9.78 10.58 28.50
CA GLU A 131 8.74 9.52 28.51
C GLU A 131 7.97 9.41 29.84
N THR A 132 8.65 9.49 30.98
CA THR A 132 8.02 9.40 32.30
C THR A 132 7.00 10.53 32.52
N LYS A 133 7.37 11.77 32.16
CA LYS A 133 6.49 12.94 32.28
C LYS A 133 5.35 12.87 31.26
N GLN A 134 5.64 12.40 30.05
CA GLN A 134 4.61 12.13 29.03
C GLN A 134 3.53 11.17 29.55
N ARG A 135 3.95 10.03 30.12
CA ARG A 135 3.01 9.03 30.66
C ARG A 135 2.23 9.59 31.85
N GLU A 136 2.86 10.37 32.72
CA GLU A 136 2.20 11.09 33.81
C GLU A 136 1.04 11.95 33.27
N ILE A 137 1.31 12.80 32.26
CA ILE A 137 0.33 13.71 31.68
C ILE A 137 -0.79 12.94 30.96
N PHE A 138 -0.45 11.91 30.19
CA PHE A 138 -1.43 11.08 29.50
C PHE A 138 -2.38 10.41 30.50
N ASN A 139 -1.85 9.80 31.56
CA ASN A 139 -2.65 9.16 32.60
C ASN A 139 -3.53 10.18 33.36
N ALA A 140 -3.02 11.38 33.61
CA ALA A 140 -3.78 12.46 34.24
C ALA A 140 -4.97 12.90 33.36
N LEU A 141 -4.79 12.96 32.03
CA LEU A 141 -5.88 13.23 31.09
C LEU A 141 -6.90 12.09 31.05
N VAL A 142 -6.46 10.83 31.02
CA VAL A 142 -7.35 9.66 31.09
C VAL A 142 -8.18 9.66 32.38
N ALA A 143 -7.57 9.97 33.52
CA ALA A 143 -8.27 10.08 34.80
C ALA A 143 -9.33 11.19 34.83
N LYS A 144 -9.27 12.15 33.90
CA LYS A 144 -10.25 13.23 33.70
C LYS A 144 -11.25 12.91 32.58
N GLU A 145 -11.48 11.64 32.26
CA GLU A 145 -12.38 11.19 31.19
C GLU A 145 -13.77 11.85 31.18
N GLY A 146 -14.33 12.15 32.36
CA GLY A 146 -15.63 12.82 32.49
C GLY A 146 -15.65 14.26 31.96
N GLU A 147 -14.50 14.92 31.91
CA GLU A 147 -14.31 16.26 31.36
C GLU A 147 -13.98 16.24 29.85
N LEU A 148 -13.67 15.07 29.29
CA LEU A 148 -13.25 14.94 27.89
C LEU A 148 -14.45 14.84 26.93
N ASN A 149 -14.38 15.63 25.87
CA ASN A 149 -15.27 15.48 24.71
C ASN A 149 -14.67 14.48 23.70
N LEU A 150 -15.44 14.14 22.66
CA LEU A 150 -14.99 13.18 21.62
C LEU A 150 -13.70 13.62 20.93
N GLN A 151 -13.51 14.91 20.67
CA GLN A 151 -12.28 15.44 20.08
C GLN A 151 -11.05 15.16 20.96
N GLY A 152 -11.20 15.30 22.29
CA GLY A 152 -10.16 14.96 23.26
C GLY A 152 -9.83 13.46 23.27
N PHE A 153 -10.85 12.59 23.23
CA PHE A 153 -10.64 11.15 23.14
C PHE A 153 -9.94 10.73 21.83
N ILE A 154 -10.36 11.31 20.69
CA ILE A 154 -9.73 11.07 19.38
C ILE A 154 -8.26 11.49 19.40
N PHE A 155 -7.96 12.67 19.94
CA PHE A 155 -6.57 13.13 20.10
C PHE A 155 -5.74 12.14 20.91
N LEU A 156 -6.24 11.71 22.07
CA LEU A 156 -5.53 10.77 22.94
C LEU A 156 -5.35 9.40 22.30
N LEU A 157 -6.33 8.94 21.51
CA LEU A 157 -6.20 7.69 20.76
C LEU A 157 -5.11 7.79 19.69
N THR A 158 -5.10 8.85 18.89
CA THR A 158 -4.05 9.08 17.89
C THR A 158 -2.67 9.13 18.54
N TYR A 159 -2.57 9.81 19.68
CA TYR A 159 -1.35 9.89 20.46
C TYR A 159 -0.88 8.50 20.97
N ALA A 160 -1.82 7.73 21.52
CA ALA A 160 -1.59 6.38 21.99
C ALA A 160 -1.12 5.45 20.87
N LEU A 161 -1.72 5.55 19.68
CA LEU A 161 -1.39 4.74 18.51
C LEU A 161 -0.01 5.06 17.93
N HIS A 162 0.38 6.34 17.90
CA HIS A 162 1.57 6.76 17.18
C HIS A 162 2.81 6.84 18.07
N ILE A 163 2.63 7.22 19.34
CA ILE A 163 3.75 7.49 20.25
C ILE A 163 3.86 6.41 21.33
N LEU A 164 2.77 6.14 22.07
CA LEU A 164 2.84 5.19 23.20
C LEU A 164 2.83 3.72 22.75
N LYS A 165 2.27 3.44 21.57
CA LYS A 165 2.01 2.09 21.07
C LYS A 165 1.22 1.23 22.06
N ASP A 166 0.28 1.84 22.78
CA ASP A 166 -0.66 1.17 23.69
C ASP A 166 -1.97 1.97 23.78
N THR A 167 -3.07 1.34 23.37
CA THR A 167 -4.41 1.94 23.30
C THR A 167 -5.33 1.51 24.44
N ARG A 168 -4.90 0.58 25.30
CA ARG A 168 -5.77 -0.13 26.25
C ARG A 168 -6.46 0.79 27.24
N GLN A 169 -5.84 1.92 27.57
CA GLN A 169 -6.39 2.89 28.53
C GLN A 169 -7.40 3.85 27.91
N ILE A 170 -7.36 4.08 26.59
CA ILE A 170 -8.15 5.15 25.95
C ILE A 170 -9.24 4.62 25.02
N LEU A 171 -8.95 3.56 24.27
CA LEU A 171 -9.87 3.05 23.26
C LEU A 171 -11.17 2.48 23.84
N PRO A 172 -11.16 1.76 25.00
CA PRO A 172 -12.41 1.35 25.64
C PRO A 172 -13.30 2.54 26.05
N LEU A 173 -12.68 3.63 26.51
CA LEU A 173 -13.38 4.86 26.90
C LEU A 173 -13.98 5.57 25.69
N LEU A 174 -13.22 5.67 24.59
CA LEU A 174 -13.73 6.21 23.33
C LEU A 174 -14.90 5.37 22.80
N ASN A 175 -14.77 4.04 22.79
CA ASN A 175 -15.87 3.16 22.36
C ASN A 175 -17.12 3.36 23.21
N GLN A 176 -16.96 3.46 24.53
CA GLN A 176 -18.08 3.73 25.43
C GLN A 176 -18.74 5.08 25.11
N LYS A 177 -17.93 6.12 24.85
CA LYS A 177 -18.44 7.45 24.48
C LYS A 177 -19.16 7.41 23.13
N LEU A 178 -18.61 6.71 22.14
CA LEU A 178 -19.21 6.56 20.81
C LEU A 178 -20.51 5.76 20.86
N LEU A 179 -20.55 4.63 21.59
CA LEU A 179 -21.77 3.82 21.74
C LEU A 179 -22.88 4.55 22.48
N ASN A 180 -22.54 5.48 23.39
CA ASN A 180 -23.51 6.34 24.09
C ASN A 180 -23.91 7.60 23.31
N THR A 181 -23.24 7.90 22.20
CA THR A 181 -23.57 9.05 21.35
C THR A 181 -24.34 8.56 20.13
N ASP A 182 -25.33 9.30 19.65
CA ASP A 182 -25.96 8.97 18.36
C ASP A 182 -24.94 9.11 17.23
N ILE A 183 -24.40 7.98 16.79
CA ILE A 183 -23.31 7.90 15.81
C ILE A 183 -23.75 8.50 14.47
N LYS A 184 -25.05 8.39 14.14
CA LYS A 184 -25.61 8.94 12.89
C LYS A 184 -25.45 10.46 12.84
N ASN A 185 -25.62 11.11 13.98
CA ASN A 185 -25.61 12.57 14.13
C ASN A 185 -24.26 13.15 14.58
N LEU A 186 -23.19 12.33 14.61
CA LEU A 186 -21.84 12.85 14.82
C LEU A 186 -21.45 13.87 13.75
N ASP A 187 -20.73 14.90 14.18
CA ASP A 187 -20.16 15.93 13.31
C ASP A 187 -19.27 15.31 12.22
N ASN A 188 -19.31 15.87 11.01
CA ASN A 188 -18.59 15.32 9.87
C ASN A 188 -17.06 15.35 10.06
N ALA A 189 -16.51 16.39 10.70
CA ALA A 189 -15.07 16.46 10.94
C ALA A 189 -14.63 15.36 11.91
N LEU A 190 -15.42 15.08 12.96
CA LEU A 190 -15.18 13.96 13.87
C LEU A 190 -15.27 12.61 13.15
N LYS A 191 -16.28 12.43 12.29
CA LYS A 191 -16.41 11.21 11.47
C LYS A 191 -15.17 10.99 10.60
N ILE A 192 -14.70 12.01 9.89
CA ILE A 192 -13.50 11.95 9.05
C ILE A 192 -12.26 11.55 9.87
N GLN A 193 -12.06 12.16 11.03
CA GLN A 193 -10.92 11.84 11.91
C GLN A 193 -10.97 10.38 12.40
N LEU A 194 -12.14 9.91 12.81
CA LEU A 194 -12.36 8.52 13.23
C LEU A 194 -12.13 7.54 12.06
N SER A 195 -12.60 7.87 10.85
CA SER A 195 -12.36 7.07 9.64
C SER A 195 -10.87 6.96 9.30
N ASN A 196 -10.11 8.03 9.49
CA ASN A 196 -8.65 7.99 9.28
C ASN A 196 -7.98 7.03 10.28
N ILE A 197 -8.41 7.05 11.55
CA ILE A 197 -7.91 6.13 12.57
C ILE A 197 -8.33 4.69 12.26
N PHE A 198 -9.56 4.47 11.81
CA PHE A 198 -10.06 3.15 11.38
C PHE A 198 -9.15 2.50 10.32
N MET A 199 -8.57 3.28 9.42
CA MET A 199 -7.64 2.74 8.41
C MET A 199 -6.31 2.24 9.00
N THR A 200 -5.92 2.70 10.19
CA THR A 200 -4.61 2.35 10.80
C THR A 200 -4.52 0.90 11.29
N GLN A 201 -5.65 0.20 11.50
CA GLN A 201 -5.65 -1.22 11.87
C GLN A 201 -5.17 -2.13 10.73
N TYR A 202 -5.34 -1.69 9.48
CA TYR A 202 -4.93 -2.47 8.30
C TYR A 202 -3.41 -2.43 8.06
N GLU A 203 -2.67 -1.65 8.85
CA GLU A 203 -1.21 -1.73 8.92
C GLU A 203 -0.79 -2.95 9.76
N SER A 204 0.01 -3.84 9.17
CA SER A 204 0.38 -5.16 9.73
C SER A 204 0.94 -5.19 11.17
N ASN A 205 1.41 -4.05 11.71
CA ASN A 205 2.00 -3.95 13.04
C ASN A 205 1.05 -3.38 14.11
N ASN A 206 -0.16 -2.94 13.77
CA ASN A 206 -1.08 -2.28 14.71
C ASN A 206 -2.22 -3.19 15.19
N LYS A 207 -2.31 -4.43 14.70
CA LYS A 207 -3.43 -5.34 15.00
C LYS A 207 -3.61 -5.58 16.51
N ASP A 208 -2.52 -5.73 17.24
CA ASP A 208 -2.52 -5.95 18.70
C ASP A 208 -2.96 -4.71 19.50
N LEU A 209 -2.93 -3.52 18.87
CA LEU A 209 -3.44 -2.27 19.44
C LEU A 209 -4.96 -2.17 19.33
N PHE A 210 -5.62 -3.10 18.62
CA PHE A 210 -7.08 -3.11 18.46
C PHE A 210 -7.71 -4.44 18.85
N LEU A 211 -6.95 -5.53 19.00
CA LEU A 211 -7.48 -6.85 19.35
C LEU A 211 -7.04 -7.26 20.76
N TYR A 212 -7.83 -6.87 21.75
CA TYR A 212 -7.68 -7.28 23.14
C TYR A 212 -9.05 -7.25 23.82
N ASP A 213 -9.22 -8.00 24.91
CA ASP A 213 -10.53 -8.36 25.48
C ASP A 213 -11.54 -7.23 25.64
N LEU A 214 -11.11 -6.04 26.05
CA LEU A 214 -11.99 -4.90 26.25
C LEU A 214 -12.45 -4.25 24.93
N ASN A 215 -11.74 -4.47 23.83
CA ASN A 215 -12.06 -3.93 22.51
C ASN A 215 -12.56 -5.01 21.52
N LEU A 216 -13.00 -6.17 22.00
CA LEU A 216 -13.53 -7.23 21.15
C LEU A 216 -15.06 -7.29 21.16
N CYS A 217 -15.63 -7.55 20.00
CA CYS A 217 -17.05 -7.86 19.80
C CYS A 217 -17.22 -9.15 18.99
N LEU A 218 -18.43 -9.69 18.99
CA LEU A 218 -18.81 -10.82 18.14
C LEU A 218 -19.79 -10.35 17.07
N VAL A 219 -19.59 -10.76 15.83
CA VAL A 219 -20.48 -10.45 14.70
C VAL A 219 -21.15 -11.73 14.23
N GLN A 220 -22.48 -11.73 14.19
CA GLN A 220 -23.30 -12.85 13.73
C GLN A 220 -24.63 -12.31 13.19
N ASP A 221 -25.05 -12.78 12.01
CA ASP A 221 -26.31 -12.39 11.35
C ASP A 221 -26.53 -10.87 11.22
N GLY A 222 -25.47 -10.13 10.90
CA GLY A 222 -25.52 -8.67 10.73
C GLY A 222 -25.69 -7.88 12.03
N LYS A 223 -25.60 -8.53 13.20
CA LYS A 223 -25.63 -7.89 14.51
C LYS A 223 -24.25 -7.92 15.16
N THR A 224 -23.96 -6.88 15.93
CA THR A 224 -22.72 -6.76 16.68
C THR A 224 -22.99 -6.91 18.17
N TYR A 225 -22.52 -8.00 18.74
CA TYR A 225 -22.69 -8.33 20.14
C TYR A 225 -21.50 -7.84 20.96
N VAL A 226 -21.80 -7.05 21.99
CA VAL A 226 -20.85 -6.34 22.83
C VAL A 226 -21.01 -6.83 24.26
N LYS A 227 -19.91 -6.92 25.01
CA LYS A 227 -19.92 -7.33 26.42
C LYS A 227 -20.72 -6.34 27.28
N ASN A 228 -21.30 -6.84 28.37
CA ASN A 228 -22.16 -6.10 29.31
C ASN A 228 -21.51 -4.94 30.08
N ASN A 229 -20.20 -4.73 29.93
CA ASN A 229 -19.51 -3.56 30.46
C ASN A 229 -19.68 -2.30 29.59
N TYR A 230 -20.39 -2.41 28.45
CA TYR A 230 -20.73 -1.28 27.60
C TYR A 230 -22.20 -0.90 27.70
N SER A 231 -22.48 0.40 27.81
CA SER A 231 -23.82 0.95 27.54
C SER A 231 -23.93 1.41 26.09
N ILE A 232 -25.11 1.27 25.49
CA ILE A 232 -25.36 1.59 24.08
C ILE A 232 -26.64 2.41 23.98
N ALA A 233 -26.56 3.58 23.35
CA ALA A 233 -27.72 4.43 23.07
C ALA A 233 -28.78 3.68 22.24
N GLU A 234 -30.06 3.92 22.52
CA GLU A 234 -31.17 3.24 21.84
C GLU A 234 -31.11 3.42 20.32
N GLU A 235 -30.70 4.60 19.86
CA GLU A 235 -30.52 4.93 18.45
C GLU A 235 -29.48 4.02 17.80
N ASN A 236 -28.39 3.70 18.49
CA ASN A 236 -27.33 2.85 17.95
C ASN A 236 -27.75 1.38 17.89
N GLN A 237 -28.51 0.91 18.89
CA GLN A 237 -29.10 -0.43 18.86
C GLN A 237 -30.07 -0.57 17.67
N LYS A 238 -30.94 0.43 17.48
CA LYS A 238 -31.96 0.44 16.43
C LYS A 238 -31.39 0.60 15.02
N ASN A 239 -30.46 1.53 14.84
CA ASN A 239 -29.98 1.92 13.51
C ASN A 239 -28.80 1.08 13.01
N PHE A 240 -28.01 0.50 13.92
CA PHE A 240 -26.75 -0.18 13.58
C PHE A 240 -26.63 -1.59 14.16
N GLY A 241 -27.64 -2.09 14.91
CA GLY A 241 -27.70 -3.49 15.32
C GLY A 241 -26.71 -3.89 16.41
N PHE A 242 -26.27 -2.94 17.24
CA PHE A 242 -25.45 -3.25 18.41
C PHE A 242 -26.30 -3.82 19.55
N ILE A 243 -25.85 -4.92 20.17
CA ILE A 243 -26.56 -5.60 21.25
C ILE A 243 -25.59 -5.87 22.39
N VAL A 244 -26.01 -5.53 23.61
CA VAL A 244 -25.27 -5.88 24.82
C VAL A 244 -25.68 -7.28 25.27
N ILE A 245 -24.70 -8.14 25.51
CA ILE A 245 -24.90 -9.52 26.00
C ILE A 245 -24.09 -9.77 27.26
N ASP A 246 -24.58 -10.67 28.11
CA ASP A 246 -23.88 -11.05 29.33
C ASP A 246 -22.67 -11.95 29.07
N ALA A 247 -21.86 -12.20 30.11
CA ALA A 247 -20.63 -12.97 29.99
C ALA A 247 -20.87 -14.44 29.57
N ASN A 248 -21.99 -15.04 29.98
CA ASN A 248 -22.32 -16.43 29.63
C ASN A 248 -22.76 -16.52 28.18
N GLU A 249 -23.62 -15.61 27.72
CA GLU A 249 -24.07 -15.55 26.33
C GLU A 249 -22.89 -15.21 25.40
N TYR A 250 -21.99 -14.31 25.80
CA TYR A 250 -20.78 -14.00 25.05
C TYR A 250 -19.87 -15.22 24.92
N PHE A 251 -19.67 -15.97 26.02
CA PHE A 251 -18.90 -17.22 26.00
C PHE A 251 -19.53 -18.26 25.07
N LEU A 252 -20.85 -18.47 25.16
CA LEU A 252 -21.57 -19.43 24.31
C LEU A 252 -21.48 -19.06 22.83
N LYS A 253 -21.72 -17.79 22.47
CA LYS A 253 -21.62 -17.31 21.09
C LYS A 253 -20.21 -17.45 20.55
N LYS A 254 -19.17 -17.17 21.35
CA LYS A 254 -17.78 -17.35 20.94
C LYS A 254 -17.42 -18.81 20.59
N GLN A 255 -18.13 -19.80 21.12
CA GLN A 255 -17.94 -21.21 20.78
C GLN A 255 -18.71 -21.64 19.51
N ASP A 256 -19.61 -20.79 19.00
CA ASP A 256 -20.35 -21.03 17.76
C ASP A 256 -19.48 -20.65 16.55
N ASN A 257 -19.24 -21.63 15.67
CA ASN A 257 -18.43 -21.48 14.45
C ASN A 257 -19.00 -20.46 13.44
N THR A 258 -20.24 -19.99 13.63
CA THR A 258 -20.87 -18.97 12.79
C THR A 258 -20.63 -17.54 13.26
N SER A 259 -20.09 -17.36 14.47
CA SER A 259 -19.74 -16.03 15.00
C SER A 259 -18.30 -15.66 14.66
N LYS A 260 -18.07 -14.38 14.34
CA LYS A 260 -16.74 -13.85 14.06
C LYS A 260 -16.32 -12.84 15.12
N GLU A 261 -15.12 -13.01 15.68
CA GLU A 261 -14.55 -12.06 16.63
C GLU A 261 -13.87 -10.90 15.90
N GLU A 262 -14.24 -9.67 16.24
CA GLU A 262 -13.75 -8.45 15.59
C GLU A 262 -13.44 -7.34 16.61
N SER A 263 -12.82 -6.26 16.12
CA SER A 263 -12.56 -5.07 16.93
C SER A 263 -13.83 -4.23 17.08
N LEU A 264 -14.23 -3.95 18.33
CA LEU A 264 -15.39 -3.14 18.65
C LEU A 264 -15.30 -1.73 18.05
N PHE A 265 -14.14 -1.09 18.14
CA PHE A 265 -13.91 0.21 17.51
C PHE A 265 -14.22 0.19 16.00
N HIS A 266 -13.81 -0.88 15.30
CA HIS A 266 -14.04 -1.02 13.87
C HIS A 266 -15.50 -1.32 13.56
N GLY A 267 -16.19 -2.09 14.41
CA GLY A 267 -17.64 -2.25 14.31
C GLY A 267 -18.39 -0.92 14.43
N ILE A 268 -18.01 -0.08 15.42
CA ILE A 268 -18.60 1.24 15.67
C ILE A 268 -18.34 2.19 14.51
N VAL A 269 -17.07 2.39 14.14
CA VAL A 269 -16.68 3.39 13.14
C VAL A 269 -17.06 2.93 11.73
N GLY A 270 -17.04 1.63 11.45
CA GLY A 270 -17.48 1.04 10.17
C GLY A 270 -18.91 1.43 9.78
N ALA A 271 -19.78 1.74 10.75
CA ALA A 271 -21.14 2.22 10.50
C ALA A 271 -21.22 3.51 9.67
N PHE A 272 -20.18 4.35 9.71
CA PHE A 272 -20.13 5.63 8.99
C PHE A 272 -18.81 5.89 8.26
N ALA A 273 -17.78 5.08 8.46
CA ALA A 273 -16.42 5.36 7.96
C ALA A 273 -16.37 5.64 6.45
N PHE A 274 -17.16 4.89 5.71
CA PHE A 274 -17.26 4.94 4.25
C PHE A 274 -18.37 5.87 3.73
N ARG A 275 -19.08 6.56 4.63
CA ARG A 275 -20.19 7.47 4.31
C ARG A 275 -19.86 8.95 4.55
N CYS A 276 -18.73 9.25 5.17
CA CYS A 276 -18.24 10.63 5.30
C CYS A 276 -17.46 11.03 4.04
N GLU A 277 -17.69 12.24 3.53
CA GLU A 277 -16.88 12.87 2.48
C GLU A 277 -15.49 13.22 3.05
N ASN A 278 -14.67 12.20 3.27
CA ASN A 278 -13.29 12.35 3.69
C ASN A 278 -12.46 12.66 2.44
N PRO A 279 -11.78 13.82 2.31
CA PRO A 279 -10.99 14.15 1.12
C PRO A 279 -9.77 13.23 0.87
N SER A 280 -9.40 12.40 1.85
CA SER A 280 -8.42 11.31 1.71
C SER A 280 -9.07 9.97 1.36
N MET A 281 -10.40 9.88 1.34
CA MET A 281 -11.17 8.79 0.72
C MET A 281 -11.82 9.30 -0.57
N ILE A 282 -11.97 8.45 -1.57
CA ILE A 282 -12.74 8.79 -2.77
C ILE A 282 -14.20 8.94 -2.33
N PRO A 283 -14.86 10.11 -2.47
CA PRO A 283 -16.22 10.30 -1.98
C PRO A 283 -17.19 9.53 -2.87
N ILE A 284 -18.00 8.65 -2.27
CA ILE A 284 -19.16 8.04 -2.92
C ILE A 284 -20.38 8.80 -2.40
N THR A 285 -21.06 9.53 -3.28
CA THR A 285 -22.30 10.24 -2.94
C THR A 285 -23.49 9.30 -3.01
N PHE A 286 -24.36 9.36 -1.98
CA PHE A 286 -25.58 8.55 -1.87
C PHE A 286 -26.82 9.39 -2.13
N ASP A 287 -27.76 8.86 -2.91
CA ASP A 287 -29.09 9.45 -3.07
C ASP A 287 -30.00 9.05 -1.90
N LYS A 288 -30.42 10.04 -1.10
CA LYS A 288 -31.13 9.86 0.17
C LYS A 288 -32.63 9.67 0.02
N ASP A 289 -33.19 9.94 -1.16
CA ASP A 289 -34.63 9.82 -1.41
C ASP A 289 -35.01 8.47 -2.05
N SER A 290 -33.99 7.64 -2.32
CA SER A 290 -34.15 6.26 -2.81
C SER A 290 -34.72 5.33 -1.73
N LYS A 291 -35.61 4.40 -2.13
CA LYS A 291 -36.08 3.29 -1.28
C LYS A 291 -34.95 2.35 -0.81
N ASN A 292 -33.79 2.38 -1.47
CA ASN A 292 -32.58 1.65 -1.10
C ASN A 292 -31.35 2.57 -1.25
N PRO A 293 -31.08 3.46 -0.29
CA PRO A 293 -30.08 4.52 -0.40
C PRO A 293 -28.63 4.01 -0.37
N LEU A 294 -28.42 2.73 -0.07
CA LEU A 294 -27.12 2.07 -0.10
C LEU A 294 -26.87 1.26 -1.38
N SER A 295 -27.84 1.15 -2.29
CA SER A 295 -27.69 0.35 -3.50
C SER A 295 -26.47 0.78 -4.30
N GLY A 296 -26.21 2.08 -4.46
CA GLY A 296 -25.02 2.58 -5.16
C GLY A 296 -23.67 2.23 -4.49
N LEU A 297 -23.64 1.97 -3.18
CA LEU A 297 -22.42 1.49 -2.49
C LEU A 297 -22.30 -0.02 -2.58
N TRP A 298 -23.40 -0.75 -2.50
CA TRP A 298 -23.40 -2.18 -2.80
C TRP A 298 -23.06 -2.42 -4.26
N ASP A 299 -23.54 -1.60 -5.20
CA ASP A 299 -23.18 -1.60 -6.62
C ASP A 299 -21.74 -1.15 -6.83
N PHE A 300 -21.18 -0.22 -6.05
CA PHE A 300 -19.74 0.12 -6.12
C PHE A 300 -18.83 -0.95 -5.51
N MET A 301 -19.23 -1.56 -4.39
CA MET A 301 -18.51 -2.68 -3.79
C MET A 301 -18.67 -3.93 -4.64
N ASP A 302 -19.85 -4.19 -5.19
CA ASP A 302 -20.10 -5.21 -6.20
C ASP A 302 -19.47 -4.82 -7.54
N GLU A 303 -19.23 -3.56 -7.89
CA GLU A 303 -18.44 -3.23 -9.08
C GLU A 303 -16.95 -3.46 -8.81
N ARG A 304 -16.45 -3.16 -7.61
CA ARG A 304 -15.05 -3.42 -7.22
C ARG A 304 -14.77 -4.90 -6.93
N THR A 305 -15.80 -5.65 -6.54
CA THR A 305 -15.71 -7.06 -6.10
C THR A 305 -16.29 -8.02 -7.15
N ASN A 306 -17.30 -7.58 -7.91
CA ASN A 306 -17.95 -8.31 -9.02
C ASN A 306 -17.69 -7.70 -10.42
N GLN A 307 -16.89 -6.64 -10.60
CA GLN A 307 -16.22 -6.45 -11.91
C GLN A 307 -14.99 -7.33 -11.95
N THR A 308 -15.26 -8.60 -12.19
CA THR A 308 -14.31 -9.58 -12.73
C THR A 308 -13.78 -9.15 -14.12
N LYS A 309 -14.16 -7.97 -14.65
CA LYS A 309 -13.54 -7.32 -15.81
C LYS A 309 -12.45 -6.28 -15.49
N ASP A 310 -12.52 -5.46 -14.42
CA ASP A 310 -11.48 -4.41 -14.19
C ASP A 310 -10.14 -5.01 -13.76
N LEU A 311 -10.12 -6.03 -12.88
CA LEU A 311 -8.85 -6.66 -12.46
C LEU A 311 -8.15 -7.36 -13.63
N PHE A 312 -8.92 -8.07 -14.46
CA PHE A 312 -8.43 -8.74 -15.66
C PHE A 312 -8.03 -7.75 -16.76
N GLN A 313 -8.79 -6.66 -16.93
CA GLN A 313 -8.44 -5.60 -17.87
C GLN A 313 -7.17 -4.87 -17.44
N ARG A 314 -7.05 -4.48 -16.16
CA ARG A 314 -5.84 -3.86 -15.60
C ARG A 314 -4.63 -4.77 -15.70
N TYR A 315 -4.80 -6.05 -15.39
CA TYR A 315 -3.77 -7.06 -15.63
C TYR A 315 -3.39 -7.09 -17.12
N SER A 316 -4.37 -7.16 -18.03
CA SER A 316 -4.20 -7.17 -19.49
C SER A 316 -3.55 -5.89 -20.03
N ASP A 317 -3.79 -4.74 -19.40
CA ASP A 317 -3.19 -3.44 -19.74
C ASP A 317 -1.74 -3.32 -19.26
N GLY A 318 -1.21 -4.33 -18.55
CA GLY A 318 0.17 -4.39 -18.10
C GLY A 318 0.40 -3.80 -16.71
N ILE A 319 -0.66 -3.54 -15.93
CA ILE A 319 -0.52 -3.15 -14.53
C ILE A 319 -0.03 -4.37 -13.72
N TYR A 320 0.86 -4.14 -12.76
CA TYR A 320 1.35 -5.18 -11.84
C TYR A 320 0.22 -5.71 -10.96
N VAL A 321 -0.33 -6.86 -11.38
CA VAL A 321 -1.38 -7.60 -10.67
C VAL A 321 -0.91 -9.05 -10.60
N GLY A 322 -0.67 -9.55 -9.38
CA GLY A 322 -0.16 -10.89 -9.21
C GLY A 322 -1.18 -11.96 -9.62
N LEU A 323 -0.72 -13.05 -10.25
CA LEU A 323 -1.58 -14.17 -10.63
C LEU A 323 -2.33 -14.75 -9.42
N PHE A 324 -1.74 -14.74 -8.22
CA PHE A 324 -2.39 -15.20 -7.00
C PHE A 324 -3.67 -14.41 -6.71
N VAL A 325 -3.60 -13.09 -6.82
CA VAL A 325 -4.73 -12.19 -6.63
C VAL A 325 -5.74 -12.35 -7.78
N LEU A 326 -5.26 -12.44 -9.02
CA LEU A 326 -6.09 -12.67 -10.21
C LEU A 326 -6.87 -14.00 -10.13
N ALA A 327 -6.29 -14.99 -9.45
CA ALA A 327 -6.89 -16.30 -9.18
C ALA A 327 -7.81 -16.30 -7.96
N GLY A 328 -8.18 -15.14 -7.40
CA GLY A 328 -9.03 -15.06 -6.20
C GLY A 328 -8.31 -15.50 -4.91
N ASN A 329 -7.00 -15.27 -4.82
CA ASN A 329 -6.13 -15.68 -3.70
C ASN A 329 -6.14 -17.19 -3.44
N ASN A 330 -6.23 -17.99 -4.51
CA ASN A 330 -6.24 -19.44 -4.40
C ASN A 330 -5.47 -20.13 -5.53
N TYR A 331 -4.43 -20.87 -5.16
CA TYR A 331 -3.58 -21.60 -6.11
C TYR A 331 -4.31 -22.62 -6.96
N LYS A 332 -5.40 -23.21 -6.46
CA LYS A 332 -6.16 -24.18 -7.27
C LYS A 332 -6.67 -23.56 -8.56
N ASN A 333 -7.04 -22.28 -8.50
CA ASN A 333 -7.57 -21.55 -9.64
C ASN A 333 -6.50 -21.26 -10.71
N TYR A 334 -5.20 -21.48 -10.45
CA TYR A 334 -4.18 -21.37 -11.51
C TYR A 334 -4.40 -22.38 -12.62
N PHE A 335 -4.92 -23.58 -12.29
CA PHE A 335 -5.16 -24.65 -13.24
C PHE A 335 -6.23 -24.33 -14.29
N THR A 336 -7.07 -23.33 -14.03
CA THR A 336 -8.09 -22.85 -14.98
C THR A 336 -7.74 -21.45 -15.49
N LEU A 337 -7.16 -20.58 -14.64
CA LEU A 337 -6.76 -19.23 -15.01
C LEU A 337 -5.71 -19.20 -16.12
N ILE A 338 -4.64 -20.01 -16.02
CA ILE A 338 -3.53 -20.00 -16.98
C ILE A 338 -3.98 -20.49 -18.36
N PRO A 339 -4.67 -21.64 -18.49
CA PRO A 339 -5.24 -22.05 -19.78
C PRO A 339 -6.23 -21.01 -20.33
N TYR A 340 -7.03 -20.38 -19.46
CA TYR A 340 -7.95 -19.33 -19.86
C TYR A 340 -7.21 -18.13 -20.47
N LEU A 341 -6.23 -17.57 -19.76
CA LEU A 341 -5.42 -16.43 -20.24
C LEU A 341 -4.67 -16.76 -21.54
N LEU A 342 -4.22 -18.00 -21.72
CA LEU A 342 -3.50 -18.45 -22.90
C LEU A 342 -4.41 -18.61 -24.13
N ASN A 343 -5.68 -18.96 -23.92
CA ASN A 343 -6.62 -19.23 -25.02
C ASN A 343 -7.57 -18.05 -25.30
N ASN A 344 -7.64 -17.07 -24.39
CA ASN A 344 -8.50 -15.92 -24.54
C ASN A 344 -7.88 -14.85 -25.46
N GLN A 345 -8.48 -14.62 -26.62
CA GLN A 345 -7.99 -13.64 -27.59
C GLN A 345 -8.27 -12.18 -27.22
N ASN A 346 -9.07 -11.90 -26.20
CA ASN A 346 -9.44 -10.53 -25.82
C ASN A 346 -8.48 -9.94 -24.78
N MET A 347 -7.76 -10.77 -24.04
CA MET A 347 -6.86 -10.34 -22.97
C MET A 347 -5.40 -10.61 -23.30
N ASN A 348 -4.51 -9.78 -22.77
CA ASN A 348 -3.08 -10.07 -22.80
C ASN A 348 -2.71 -10.91 -21.58
N PHE A 349 -1.95 -11.98 -21.80
CA PHE A 349 -1.24 -12.67 -20.74
C PHE A 349 0.07 -11.91 -20.50
N ASN A 350 0.06 -10.98 -19.54
CA ASN A 350 1.25 -10.24 -19.12
C ASN A 350 2.16 -11.10 -18.24
N SER A 351 3.05 -11.84 -18.89
CA SER A 351 4.12 -12.62 -18.24
C SER A 351 5.34 -11.77 -17.90
N LEU A 352 6.35 -12.37 -17.26
CA LEU A 352 7.66 -11.73 -17.05
C LEU A 352 8.45 -11.58 -18.34
N HIS A 353 9.42 -10.66 -18.36
CA HIS A 353 10.39 -10.57 -19.44
C HIS A 353 11.28 -11.81 -19.55
N VAL A 354 11.79 -12.07 -20.76
CA VAL A 354 12.76 -13.16 -21.02
C VAL A 354 14.16 -12.70 -20.62
N ASN A 355 14.65 -13.25 -19.52
CA ASN A 355 16.00 -12.98 -19.02
C ASN A 355 16.83 -14.25 -19.00
N TYR A 356 17.94 -14.25 -19.72
CA TYR A 356 18.85 -15.40 -19.77
C TYR A 356 19.86 -15.36 -18.64
N LEU A 357 19.97 -16.46 -17.91
CA LEU A 357 21.10 -16.76 -17.04
C LEU A 357 21.83 -18.01 -17.55
N PRO A 358 23.13 -18.16 -17.20
CA PRO A 358 23.92 -19.33 -17.59
C PRO A 358 23.24 -20.66 -17.20
N LYS A 359 23.55 -21.74 -17.91
CA LYS A 359 22.94 -23.06 -17.66
C LYS A 359 23.33 -23.63 -16.30
N GLU A 360 24.46 -23.20 -15.76
CA GLU A 360 24.97 -23.57 -14.45
C GLU A 360 24.10 -23.02 -13.31
N THR A 361 23.41 -21.89 -13.55
CA THR A 361 22.47 -21.32 -12.59
C THR A 361 21.22 -22.18 -12.53
N LYS A 362 20.93 -22.74 -11.35
CA LYS A 362 19.70 -23.49 -11.09
C LYS A 362 18.47 -22.60 -11.23
N LYS A 363 17.37 -23.19 -11.68
CA LYS A 363 16.13 -22.50 -12.04
C LYS A 363 14.96 -23.16 -11.31
N ILE A 364 14.29 -22.41 -10.45
CA ILE A 364 13.05 -22.83 -9.78
C ILE A 364 11.89 -22.61 -10.74
N LEU A 365 11.12 -23.67 -10.99
CA LEU A 365 9.80 -23.53 -11.64
C LEU A 365 8.73 -23.27 -10.58
N THR A 366 7.99 -22.16 -10.71
CA THR A 366 6.79 -21.92 -9.91
C THR A 366 5.59 -22.70 -10.47
N LEU A 367 4.51 -22.86 -9.69
CA LEU A 367 3.27 -23.50 -10.15
C LEU A 367 2.76 -22.89 -11.47
N SER A 368 2.84 -21.57 -11.60
CA SER A 368 2.40 -20.86 -12.81
C SER A 368 3.16 -21.32 -14.06
N SER A 369 4.50 -21.42 -13.97
CA SER A 369 5.33 -21.88 -15.08
C SER A 369 5.12 -23.36 -15.42
N ILE A 370 4.86 -24.20 -14.41
CA ILE A 370 4.60 -25.64 -14.61
C ILE A 370 3.31 -25.85 -15.37
N ILE A 371 2.23 -25.15 -14.98
CA ILE A 371 0.95 -25.22 -15.67
C ILE A 371 1.11 -24.67 -17.09
N PHE A 372 1.71 -23.49 -17.26
CA PHE A 372 1.95 -22.91 -18.59
C PHE A 372 2.72 -23.88 -19.51
N LEU A 373 3.84 -24.43 -19.05
CA LEU A 373 4.64 -25.41 -19.80
C LEU A 373 3.84 -26.68 -20.15
N ASN A 374 2.93 -27.09 -19.27
CA ASN A 374 2.04 -28.22 -19.52
C ASN A 374 1.04 -27.89 -20.64
N GLU A 375 0.41 -26.71 -20.60
CA GLU A 375 -0.57 -26.28 -21.60
C GLU A 375 0.03 -26.12 -23.01
N ILE A 376 1.32 -25.76 -23.09
CA ILE A 376 2.05 -25.70 -24.38
C ILE A 376 2.74 -27.01 -24.75
N ASN A 377 2.49 -28.10 -24.01
CA ASN A 377 3.05 -29.43 -24.20
C ASN A 377 4.59 -29.50 -24.16
N GLN A 378 5.24 -28.64 -23.37
CA GLN A 378 6.70 -28.60 -23.23
C GLN A 378 7.20 -29.00 -21.84
N LEU A 379 6.31 -29.25 -20.86
CA LEU A 379 6.71 -29.57 -19.49
C LEU A 379 7.67 -30.76 -19.40
N ASP A 380 7.35 -31.89 -20.05
CA ASP A 380 8.18 -33.10 -19.98
C ASP A 380 9.60 -32.88 -20.52
N LEU A 381 9.73 -32.06 -21.58
CA LEU A 381 11.02 -31.69 -22.15
C LEU A 381 11.84 -30.84 -21.17
N ILE A 382 11.20 -29.86 -20.53
CA ILE A 382 11.88 -28.95 -19.61
C ILE A 382 12.29 -29.68 -18.32
N LEU A 383 11.44 -30.54 -17.77
CA LEU A 383 11.73 -31.29 -16.55
C LEU A 383 12.92 -32.26 -16.67
N GLN A 384 13.35 -32.60 -17.89
CA GLN A 384 14.55 -33.42 -18.14
C GLN A 384 15.86 -32.66 -17.94
N ARG A 385 15.82 -31.33 -17.84
CA ARG A 385 17.03 -30.52 -17.69
C ARG A 385 17.58 -30.59 -16.26
N GLU A 386 18.89 -30.74 -16.14
CA GLU A 386 19.56 -30.83 -14.84
C GLU A 386 19.57 -29.51 -14.04
N ASP A 387 19.40 -28.37 -14.72
CA ASP A 387 19.35 -27.05 -14.10
C ASP A 387 17.98 -26.71 -13.49
N ILE A 388 16.98 -27.58 -13.64
CA ILE A 388 15.63 -27.37 -13.15
C ILE A 388 15.46 -27.98 -11.75
N VAL A 389 14.86 -27.21 -10.85
CA VAL A 389 14.51 -27.64 -9.49
C VAL A 389 13.06 -27.29 -9.15
N ILE A 390 12.48 -28.06 -8.22
CA ILE A 390 11.08 -27.91 -7.79
C ILE A 390 11.04 -27.64 -6.28
N GLN A 391 10.16 -26.74 -5.85
CA GLN A 391 9.98 -26.39 -4.44
C GLN A 391 9.29 -27.51 -3.65
N GLN A 392 9.78 -27.80 -2.44
CA GLN A 392 9.12 -28.73 -1.52
C GLN A 392 7.76 -28.19 -1.08
N THR A 393 7.61 -26.88 -0.88
CA THR A 393 6.30 -26.28 -0.55
C THR A 393 5.27 -26.57 -1.63
N LEU A 394 5.63 -26.40 -2.91
CA LEU A 394 4.75 -26.71 -4.04
C LEU A 394 4.32 -28.18 -4.03
N VAL A 395 5.28 -29.10 -3.85
CA VAL A 395 5.01 -30.54 -3.78
C VAL A 395 4.05 -30.87 -2.62
N ASN A 396 4.27 -30.29 -1.45
CA ASN A 396 3.42 -30.49 -0.28
C ASN A 396 2.01 -29.96 -0.52
N TRP A 397 1.91 -28.77 -1.14
CA TRP A 397 0.62 -28.17 -1.48
C TRP A 397 -0.15 -29.03 -2.49
N LEU A 398 0.49 -29.52 -3.55
CA LEU A 398 -0.15 -30.39 -4.56
C LEU A 398 -0.64 -31.71 -3.96
N LYS A 399 0.16 -32.34 -3.09
CA LYS A 399 -0.26 -33.56 -2.36
C LYS A 399 -1.48 -33.28 -1.49
N GLY A 400 -1.43 -32.24 -0.66
CA GLY A 400 -2.54 -31.87 0.20
C GLY A 400 -3.79 -31.41 -0.55
N TYR A 401 -3.63 -30.85 -1.75
CA TYR A 401 -4.75 -30.50 -2.61
C TYR A 401 -5.39 -31.74 -3.25
N LEU A 402 -4.59 -32.67 -3.80
CA LEU A 402 -5.07 -33.92 -4.40
C LEU A 402 -6.01 -34.73 -3.48
N ASP A 403 -5.68 -34.79 -2.19
CA ASP A 403 -6.49 -35.49 -1.18
C ASP A 403 -7.85 -34.82 -0.93
N LYS A 404 -7.97 -33.53 -1.26
CA LYS A 404 -9.16 -32.70 -1.07
C LYS A 404 -9.93 -32.43 -2.35
N ILE A 405 -9.47 -32.91 -3.51
CA ILE A 405 -10.18 -32.71 -4.78
C ILE A 405 -11.49 -33.52 -4.73
N ASP A 406 -12.57 -32.77 -4.60
CA ASP A 406 -13.95 -33.18 -4.82
C ASP A 406 -14.64 -32.06 -5.63
N TYR A 407 -15.93 -32.25 -5.93
CA TYR A 407 -16.71 -31.25 -6.65
C TYR A 407 -16.68 -29.87 -5.98
N ALA A 408 -16.84 -29.80 -4.66
CA ALA A 408 -16.88 -28.54 -3.91
C ALA A 408 -15.53 -27.81 -3.90
N ASN A 409 -14.43 -28.55 -4.07
CA ASN A 409 -13.08 -28.04 -4.05
C ASN A 409 -12.46 -27.88 -5.45
N MET A 410 -13.21 -28.06 -6.53
CA MET A 410 -12.75 -27.78 -7.89
C MET A 410 -12.24 -26.34 -8.08
N PRO A 411 -11.32 -26.11 -9.04
CA PRO A 411 -10.93 -24.75 -9.40
C PRO A 411 -12.13 -24.00 -9.99
N GLN A 412 -12.14 -22.69 -9.77
CA GLN A 412 -13.11 -21.80 -10.39
C GLN A 412 -12.88 -21.80 -11.91
N ASP A 413 -13.94 -21.99 -12.68
CA ASP A 413 -13.90 -21.73 -14.12
C ASP A 413 -13.86 -20.22 -14.37
N PHE A 414 -13.03 -19.73 -15.30
CA PHE A 414 -12.92 -18.32 -15.66
C PHE A 414 -13.64 -17.98 -16.98
N THR A 415 -14.21 -18.96 -17.68
CA THR A 415 -14.96 -18.73 -18.93
C THR A 415 -16.21 -17.86 -18.75
N TYR A 416 -16.74 -17.75 -17.53
CA TYR A 416 -17.85 -16.81 -17.21
C TYR A 416 -17.54 -15.35 -17.53
N LEU A 417 -16.27 -15.00 -17.70
CA LEU A 417 -15.83 -13.67 -18.12
C LEU A 417 -16.15 -13.36 -19.58
N ASP A 418 -16.37 -14.39 -20.40
CA ASP A 418 -16.61 -14.29 -21.85
C ASP A 418 -18.11 -14.20 -22.20
N GLU A 419 -19.01 -14.68 -21.33
CA GLU A 419 -20.46 -14.67 -21.57
C GLU A 419 -21.13 -13.37 -21.03
N GLU A 420 -22.11 -12.83 -21.77
CA GLU A 420 -23.03 -11.81 -21.24
C GLU A 420 -24.01 -12.47 -20.25
N GLY A 421 -23.53 -12.74 -19.04
CA GLY A 421 -24.33 -13.22 -17.92
C GLY A 421 -23.81 -14.52 -17.30
N HIS A 422 -23.82 -14.58 -15.97
CA HIS A 422 -23.51 -15.77 -15.21
C HIS A 422 -24.55 -16.87 -15.49
N LYS A 423 -24.21 -17.89 -16.29
CA LYS A 423 -24.94 -19.15 -16.23
C LYS A 423 -24.43 -19.96 -15.06
N PHE A 424 -25.24 -20.00 -14.00
CA PHE A 424 -25.10 -21.01 -12.96
C PHE A 424 -25.29 -22.37 -13.64
N VAL A 425 -24.23 -23.19 -13.72
CA VAL A 425 -24.35 -24.56 -14.21
C VAL A 425 -24.78 -25.42 -13.02
N PRO A 426 -26.02 -25.94 -13.00
CA PRO A 426 -26.48 -26.76 -11.88
C PRO A 426 -25.70 -28.09 -11.85
N PHE A 427 -25.57 -28.65 -10.64
CA PHE A 427 -24.93 -29.94 -10.40
C PHE A 427 -25.53 -31.05 -11.28
N THR A 428 -24.67 -31.82 -11.94
CA THR A 428 -25.04 -33.03 -12.70
C THR A 428 -24.17 -34.22 -12.26
N GLU A 429 -24.59 -35.47 -12.53
CA GLU A 429 -23.76 -36.67 -12.29
C GLU A 429 -22.41 -36.63 -13.04
N ASP A 430 -22.30 -35.83 -14.10
CA ASP A 430 -21.07 -35.63 -14.85
C ASP A 430 -20.05 -34.77 -14.09
N SER A 431 -20.46 -33.96 -13.11
CA SER A 431 -19.57 -33.14 -12.28
C SER A 431 -18.62 -33.98 -11.40
N ILE A 432 -19.02 -35.19 -10.99
CA ILE A 432 -18.15 -36.13 -10.25
C ILE A 432 -17.08 -36.71 -11.19
N LYS A 433 -17.44 -37.04 -12.43
CA LYS A 433 -16.48 -37.53 -13.44
C LYS A 433 -15.47 -36.44 -13.82
N GLU A 434 -15.90 -35.18 -13.87
CA GLU A 434 -15.00 -34.04 -14.10
C GLU A 434 -14.00 -33.86 -12.97
N ALA A 435 -14.43 -33.96 -11.71
CA ALA A 435 -13.53 -33.92 -10.56
C ALA A 435 -12.47 -35.04 -10.61
N GLU A 436 -12.86 -36.27 -10.98
CA GLU A 436 -11.92 -37.39 -11.15
C GLU A 436 -10.94 -37.20 -12.33
N LYS A 437 -11.41 -36.66 -13.47
CA LYS A 437 -10.53 -36.29 -14.59
C LYS A 437 -9.52 -35.23 -14.16
N PHE A 438 -9.98 -34.19 -13.44
CA PHE A 438 -9.12 -33.13 -12.95
C PHE A 438 -8.10 -33.64 -11.92
N LYS A 439 -8.53 -34.53 -11.01
CA LYS A 439 -7.65 -35.22 -10.07
C LYS A 439 -6.56 -36.00 -10.80
N THR A 440 -6.91 -36.70 -11.88
CA THR A 440 -5.96 -37.42 -12.74
C THR A 440 -4.97 -36.46 -13.41
N TYR A 441 -5.43 -35.31 -13.88
CA TYR A 441 -4.59 -34.26 -14.45
C TYR A 441 -3.57 -33.72 -13.43
N VAL A 442 -4.02 -33.34 -12.22
CA VAL A 442 -3.13 -32.85 -11.14
C VAL A 442 -2.15 -33.94 -10.70
N LEU A 443 -2.60 -35.20 -10.60
CA LEU A 443 -1.76 -36.35 -10.27
C LEU A 443 -0.68 -36.57 -11.35
N GLY A 444 -1.03 -36.39 -12.62
CA GLY A 444 -0.10 -36.46 -13.75
C GLY A 444 1.02 -35.43 -13.63
N ILE A 445 0.69 -34.17 -13.33
CA ILE A 445 1.67 -33.10 -13.09
C ILE A 445 2.56 -33.46 -11.89
N LEU A 446 1.95 -33.83 -10.75
CA LEU A 446 2.70 -34.19 -9.54
C LEU A 446 3.69 -35.32 -9.80
N THR A 447 3.27 -36.36 -10.51
CA THR A 447 4.11 -37.53 -10.83
C THR A 447 5.31 -37.15 -11.70
N ARG A 448 5.15 -36.18 -12.61
CA ARG A 448 6.24 -35.68 -13.46
C ARG A 448 7.24 -34.86 -12.64
N ILE A 449 6.78 -33.89 -11.85
CA ILE A 449 7.67 -33.00 -11.08
C ILE A 449 8.42 -33.74 -9.96
N LEU A 450 7.85 -34.83 -9.42
CA LEU A 450 8.51 -35.67 -8.41
C LEU A 450 9.77 -36.39 -8.92
N LYS A 451 9.99 -36.43 -10.24
CA LYS A 451 11.20 -37.00 -10.86
C LYS A 451 12.36 -36.00 -10.90
N CYS A 452 12.11 -34.72 -10.62
CA CYS A 452 13.12 -33.67 -10.64
C CYS A 452 13.79 -33.52 -9.27
N THR A 453 14.84 -32.70 -9.22
CA THR A 453 15.47 -32.33 -7.94
C THR A 453 14.52 -31.43 -7.14
N ILE A 454 14.12 -31.90 -5.96
CA ILE A 454 13.28 -31.13 -5.04
C ILE A 454 14.17 -30.43 -4.01
N ILE A 455 14.00 -29.13 -3.87
CA ILE A 455 14.71 -28.30 -2.89
C ILE A 455 13.80 -27.99 -1.70
N ASN A 456 14.36 -27.95 -0.49
CA ASN A 456 13.60 -27.65 0.71
C ASN A 456 13.55 -26.14 0.97
N ASP A 457 12.44 -25.52 0.60
CA ASP A 457 12.17 -24.09 0.75
C ASP A 457 11.16 -23.75 1.85
N VAL A 458 10.66 -24.75 2.57
CA VAL A 458 9.53 -24.62 3.52
C VAL A 458 9.78 -23.60 4.63
N SER A 459 11.04 -23.45 5.07
CA SER A 459 11.44 -22.51 6.12
C SER A 459 12.16 -21.26 5.58
N GLU A 460 12.29 -21.11 4.26
CA GLU A 460 13.01 -19.97 3.71
C GLU A 460 12.19 -18.69 3.85
N ASN A 461 12.88 -17.62 4.22
CA ASN A 461 12.31 -16.30 4.44
C ASN A 461 13.27 -15.23 3.93
N LEU A 462 12.72 -14.15 3.38
CA LEU A 462 13.51 -12.99 3.00
C LEU A 462 14.02 -12.29 4.27
N GLN A 463 15.33 -12.04 4.32
CA GLN A 463 15.97 -11.29 5.41
C GLN A 463 15.78 -9.77 5.23
N LEU A 464 14.54 -9.34 5.02
CA LEU A 464 14.17 -7.93 4.91
C LEU A 464 13.16 -7.59 6.00
N LYS A 465 13.31 -6.41 6.60
CA LYS A 465 12.30 -5.83 7.50
C LYS A 465 10.99 -5.74 6.71
N GLU A 466 9.87 -6.19 7.31
CA GLU A 466 8.54 -6.22 6.70
C GLU A 466 8.28 -7.29 5.61
N ALA A 467 9.24 -8.16 5.26
CA ALA A 467 9.02 -9.17 4.20
C ALA A 467 7.83 -10.12 4.42
N LYS A 468 7.43 -10.34 5.68
CA LYS A 468 6.29 -11.20 6.03
C LYS A 468 4.94 -10.66 5.54
N THR A 469 4.86 -9.37 5.22
CA THR A 469 3.64 -8.74 4.67
C THR A 469 3.44 -9.00 3.18
N LEU A 470 4.44 -9.52 2.48
CA LEU A 470 4.38 -9.82 1.05
C LEU A 470 3.63 -11.13 0.75
N ALA A 471 3.76 -12.15 1.61
CA ALA A 471 3.21 -13.48 1.35
C ALA A 471 1.67 -13.50 1.11
N PRO A 472 0.84 -12.71 1.82
CA PRO A 472 -0.59 -12.62 1.52
C PRO A 472 -0.91 -11.96 0.17
N LEU A 473 0.02 -11.15 -0.38
CA LEU A 473 -0.19 -10.38 -1.61
C LEU A 473 0.32 -11.11 -2.86
N VAL A 474 1.42 -11.86 -2.75
CA VAL A 474 2.02 -12.59 -3.88
C VAL A 474 1.77 -14.09 -3.85
N GLY A 475 1.33 -14.61 -2.71
CA GLY A 475 1.20 -16.03 -2.44
C GLY A 475 2.44 -16.58 -1.70
N ILE A 476 2.20 -17.52 -0.78
CA ILE A 476 3.27 -18.12 0.05
C ILE A 476 4.31 -18.90 -0.76
N GLN A 477 3.90 -19.58 -1.84
CA GLN A 477 4.80 -20.35 -2.70
C GLN A 477 5.75 -19.43 -3.47
N GLU A 478 5.23 -18.34 -4.05
CA GLU A 478 5.98 -17.31 -4.74
C GLU A 478 6.93 -16.59 -3.77
N TYR A 479 6.46 -16.31 -2.55
CA TYR A 479 7.29 -15.73 -1.49
C TYR A 479 8.47 -16.62 -1.12
N GLN A 480 8.25 -17.93 -0.94
CA GLN A 480 9.33 -18.86 -0.61
C GLN A 480 10.27 -19.09 -1.80
N ALA A 481 9.77 -19.09 -3.04
CA ALA A 481 10.59 -19.13 -4.24
C ALA A 481 11.54 -17.92 -4.27
N LEU A 482 11.00 -16.74 -3.98
CA LEU A 482 11.75 -15.50 -3.89
C LEU A 482 12.83 -15.57 -2.82
N ALA A 483 12.46 -15.95 -1.59
CA ALA A 483 13.39 -16.08 -0.48
C ALA A 483 14.53 -17.05 -0.79
N TYR A 484 14.21 -18.22 -1.32
CA TYR A 484 15.19 -19.23 -1.70
C TYR A 484 16.11 -18.71 -2.80
N CYS A 485 15.55 -18.11 -3.86
CA CYS A 485 16.33 -17.65 -5.00
C CYS A 485 17.33 -16.55 -4.63
N ILE A 486 16.92 -15.59 -3.80
CA ILE A 486 17.83 -14.52 -3.34
C ILE A 486 18.96 -15.09 -2.47
N LYS A 487 18.67 -16.08 -1.62
CA LYS A 487 19.68 -16.67 -0.74
C LYS A 487 20.70 -17.53 -1.48
N TYR A 488 20.26 -18.31 -2.47
CA TYR A 488 21.10 -19.31 -3.15
C TYR A 488 21.48 -18.92 -4.59
N ASN A 489 21.12 -17.71 -5.05
CA ASN A 489 21.37 -17.21 -6.40
C ASN A 489 20.73 -18.08 -7.50
N TYR A 490 19.50 -18.54 -7.30
CA TYR A 490 18.74 -19.29 -8.30
C TYR A 490 17.90 -18.32 -9.14
N GLN A 491 17.55 -18.73 -10.36
CA GLN A 491 16.59 -18.00 -11.19
C GLN A 491 15.16 -18.46 -10.87
N ILE A 492 14.24 -17.52 -10.69
CA ILE A 492 12.80 -17.79 -10.62
C ILE A 492 12.25 -17.82 -12.04
N ILE A 493 11.61 -18.93 -12.40
CA ILE A 493 10.85 -19.06 -13.64
C ILE A 493 9.36 -19.00 -13.30
N SER A 494 8.68 -17.94 -13.74
CA SER A 494 7.29 -17.69 -13.39
C SER A 494 6.55 -16.89 -14.45
N GLU A 495 5.24 -17.12 -14.55
CA GLU A 495 4.36 -16.33 -15.43
C GLU A 495 3.75 -15.10 -14.73
N ASN A 496 4.21 -14.82 -13.51
CA ASN A 496 3.61 -13.85 -12.61
C ASN A 496 4.38 -12.52 -12.67
N ASN A 497 3.80 -11.51 -13.33
CA ASN A 497 4.45 -10.19 -13.52
C ASN A 497 4.73 -9.44 -12.21
N ILE A 498 4.16 -9.87 -11.07
CA ILE A 498 4.43 -9.25 -9.78
C ILE A 498 5.90 -9.35 -9.37
N PHE A 499 6.64 -10.33 -9.89
CA PHE A 499 8.07 -10.42 -9.64
C PHE A 499 8.85 -9.25 -10.26
N ASP A 500 8.42 -8.70 -11.40
CA ASP A 500 9.06 -7.50 -11.97
C ASP A 500 8.94 -6.32 -11.01
N MET A 501 7.72 -6.06 -10.51
CA MET A 501 7.47 -5.02 -9.51
C MET A 501 8.30 -5.22 -8.23
N LEU A 502 8.37 -6.46 -7.72
CA LEU A 502 9.12 -6.78 -6.51
C LEU A 502 10.62 -6.54 -6.70
N PHE A 503 11.19 -6.99 -7.82
CA PHE A 503 12.60 -6.81 -8.11
C PHE A 503 12.95 -5.35 -8.37
N GLU A 504 12.05 -4.57 -8.98
CA GLU A 504 12.21 -3.11 -9.10
C GLU A 504 12.21 -2.42 -7.73
N THR A 505 11.19 -2.71 -6.92
CA THR A 505 10.99 -2.06 -5.61
C THR A 505 12.12 -2.36 -4.65
N LEU A 506 12.56 -3.62 -4.63
CA LEU A 506 13.65 -4.10 -3.77
C LEU A 506 15.04 -3.86 -4.36
N ARG A 507 15.12 -3.34 -5.60
CA ARG A 507 16.37 -3.12 -6.34
C ARG A 507 17.22 -4.38 -6.51
N PHE A 508 16.56 -5.52 -6.70
CA PHE A 508 17.23 -6.77 -7.03
C PHE A 508 17.53 -6.88 -8.52
N ASN A 509 18.52 -7.70 -8.88
CA ASN A 509 18.88 -7.90 -10.28
C ASN A 509 17.78 -8.69 -11.00
N LYS A 510 17.08 -8.03 -11.94
CA LYS A 510 16.00 -8.62 -12.75
C LYS A 510 16.43 -9.83 -13.59
N GLY A 511 17.73 -10.04 -13.82
CA GLY A 511 18.23 -11.26 -14.47
C GLY A 511 17.82 -12.55 -13.74
N PHE A 512 17.56 -12.48 -12.43
CA PHE A 512 17.12 -13.63 -11.62
C PHE A 512 15.63 -13.98 -11.76
N ILE A 513 14.87 -13.26 -12.57
CA ILE A 513 13.47 -13.59 -12.86
C ILE A 513 13.27 -13.70 -14.36
N SER A 514 12.52 -14.69 -14.81
CA SER A 514 12.15 -14.82 -16.22
C SER A 514 10.84 -15.59 -16.34
N ASN A 515 10.15 -15.42 -17.47
CA ASN A 515 9.08 -16.34 -17.84
C ASN A 515 9.64 -17.68 -18.37
N ALA A 516 8.79 -18.70 -18.52
CA ALA A 516 9.22 -20.04 -18.91
C ALA A 516 9.71 -20.17 -20.36
N SER A 517 9.40 -19.21 -21.23
CA SER A 517 9.83 -19.25 -22.63
C SER A 517 11.36 -19.24 -22.78
N VAL A 518 12.08 -18.68 -21.80
CA VAL A 518 13.56 -18.73 -21.73
C VAL A 518 14.12 -20.15 -21.75
N LEU A 519 13.37 -21.12 -21.24
CA LEU A 519 13.81 -22.52 -21.11
C LEU A 519 13.68 -23.28 -22.43
N LEU A 520 12.89 -22.77 -23.37
CA LEU A 520 12.69 -23.37 -24.69
C LEU A 520 13.95 -23.19 -25.56
N GLU A 521 14.73 -22.14 -25.32
CA GLU A 521 16.02 -21.96 -25.98
C GLU A 521 17.01 -23.06 -25.58
N GLY A 522 17.52 -23.75 -26.59
CA GLY A 522 18.44 -24.88 -26.42
C GLY A 522 17.79 -26.17 -25.95
N SER A 523 16.48 -26.20 -25.70
CA SER A 523 15.71 -27.43 -25.44
C SER A 523 14.91 -27.86 -26.68
N LEU A 524 14.38 -26.89 -27.42
CA LEU A 524 13.58 -27.11 -28.62
C LEU A 524 14.35 -26.72 -29.88
N GLU A 525 14.17 -27.47 -30.97
CA GLU A 525 14.73 -27.12 -32.28
C GLU A 525 14.26 -25.73 -32.73
N TYR A 526 15.14 -25.00 -33.43
CA TYR A 526 14.91 -23.60 -33.79
C TYR A 526 13.58 -23.37 -34.52
N ASP A 527 13.25 -24.20 -35.51
CA ASP A 527 12.03 -24.04 -36.31
C ASP A 527 10.78 -24.25 -35.46
N LYS A 528 10.75 -25.31 -34.63
CA LYS A 528 9.64 -25.58 -33.70
C LYS A 528 9.50 -24.45 -32.67
N ARG A 529 10.61 -23.94 -32.14
CA ARG A 529 10.62 -22.82 -31.21
C ARG A 529 10.11 -21.54 -31.84
N ARG A 530 10.54 -21.23 -33.06
CA ARG A 530 10.06 -20.07 -33.83
C ARG A 530 8.55 -20.15 -34.03
N SER A 531 8.03 -21.29 -34.48
CA SER A 531 6.60 -21.49 -34.65
C SER A 531 5.83 -21.32 -33.34
N LEU A 532 6.34 -21.87 -32.24
CA LEU A 532 5.73 -21.73 -30.91
C LEU A 532 5.75 -20.28 -30.40
N ILE A 533 6.85 -19.54 -30.60
CA ILE A 533 6.95 -18.11 -30.24
C ILE A 533 5.88 -17.29 -30.98
N ILE A 534 5.69 -17.58 -32.27
CA ILE A 534 4.67 -16.89 -33.09
C ILE A 534 3.27 -17.26 -32.60
N ASP A 535 2.99 -18.55 -32.33
CA ASP A 535 1.70 -19.00 -31.77
C ASP A 535 1.39 -18.32 -30.41
N LEU A 536 2.37 -18.29 -29.51
CA LEU A 536 2.23 -17.63 -28.20
C LEU A 536 1.95 -16.14 -28.34
N TYR A 537 2.64 -15.46 -29.25
CA TYR A 537 2.37 -14.05 -29.52
C TYR A 537 0.96 -13.82 -30.06
N GLN A 538 0.48 -14.68 -30.97
CA GLN A 538 -0.89 -14.63 -31.50
C GLN A 538 -1.94 -14.88 -30.41
N LYS A 539 -1.61 -15.72 -29.43
CA LYS A 539 -2.36 -15.93 -28.18
C LYS A 539 -2.23 -14.79 -27.17
N LYS A 540 -1.66 -13.65 -27.57
CA LYS A 540 -1.43 -12.46 -26.73
C LYS A 540 -0.61 -12.73 -25.46
N TYR A 541 0.21 -13.78 -25.46
CA TYR A 541 1.21 -13.98 -24.42
C TYR A 541 2.36 -12.99 -24.62
N LYS A 542 2.56 -12.12 -23.64
CA LYS A 542 3.52 -11.01 -23.71
C LYS A 542 4.92 -11.49 -23.37
N TYR A 543 5.90 -10.85 -24.00
CA TYR A 543 7.33 -11.09 -23.85
C TYR A 543 7.77 -12.52 -24.23
N VAL A 544 7.51 -12.92 -25.47
CA VAL A 544 8.04 -14.19 -26.05
C VAL A 544 9.48 -14.08 -26.57
N LEU A 545 10.02 -12.86 -26.63
CA LEU A 545 11.37 -12.56 -27.09
C LEU A 545 12.12 -11.74 -26.03
N SER A 546 13.44 -11.85 -26.05
CA SER A 546 14.34 -11.04 -25.22
C SER A 546 14.81 -9.79 -25.98
N GLU A 547 15.15 -8.74 -25.25
CA GLU A 547 15.78 -7.52 -25.81
C GLU A 547 17.09 -7.82 -26.57
N ASN A 548 17.77 -8.92 -26.24
CA ASN A 548 18.95 -9.38 -26.98
C ASN A 548 18.67 -9.76 -28.45
N PHE A 549 17.39 -9.87 -28.84
CA PHE A 549 17.00 -10.05 -30.24
C PHE A 549 17.50 -8.90 -31.12
N GLU A 550 17.46 -7.64 -30.63
CA GLU A 550 17.96 -6.48 -31.38
C GLU A 550 19.44 -6.65 -31.74
N LYS A 551 20.26 -7.05 -30.76
CA LYS A 551 21.71 -7.26 -30.95
C LYS A 551 21.98 -8.36 -31.98
N SER A 552 21.23 -9.45 -31.90
CA SER A 552 21.36 -10.59 -32.83
C SER A 552 20.98 -10.18 -34.26
N LEU A 553 19.92 -9.38 -34.40
CA LEU A 553 19.49 -8.83 -35.68
C LEU A 553 20.53 -7.85 -36.26
N ILE A 554 21.12 -6.99 -35.44
CA ILE A 554 22.21 -6.09 -35.86
C ILE A 554 23.40 -6.89 -36.37
N ALA A 555 23.85 -7.90 -35.61
CA ALA A 555 24.96 -8.76 -36.01
C ALA A 555 24.68 -9.44 -37.36
N PHE A 556 23.47 -9.97 -37.55
CA PHE A 556 23.05 -10.52 -38.84
C PHE A 556 23.10 -9.48 -39.96
N MET A 557 22.57 -8.27 -39.74
CA MET A 557 22.53 -7.20 -40.75
C MET A 557 23.90 -6.60 -41.07
N GLN A 558 24.91 -6.82 -40.24
CA GLN A 558 26.30 -6.46 -40.53
C GLN A 558 26.91 -7.39 -41.59
N GLU A 559 26.49 -8.66 -41.61
CA GLU A 559 27.10 -9.69 -42.45
C GLU A 559 26.24 -10.10 -43.64
N LYS A 560 24.90 -10.07 -43.49
CA LYS A 560 23.94 -10.62 -44.45
C LYS A 560 22.84 -9.62 -44.79
N ASN A 561 22.21 -9.82 -45.94
CA ASN A 561 21.09 -8.99 -46.38
C ASN A 561 19.83 -9.38 -45.61
N VAL A 562 19.16 -8.41 -44.98
CA VAL A 562 17.93 -8.67 -44.20
C VAL A 562 16.81 -9.33 -45.01
N LEU A 563 16.79 -9.10 -46.34
CA LEU A 563 15.82 -9.72 -47.25
C LEU A 563 16.08 -11.22 -47.53
N SER A 564 17.15 -11.79 -46.98
CA SER A 564 17.42 -13.23 -47.08
C SER A 564 16.76 -14.06 -45.97
N LEU A 565 16.13 -13.40 -45.00
CA LEU A 565 15.38 -14.05 -43.93
C LEU A 565 14.09 -14.69 -44.47
N GLN A 566 13.66 -15.78 -43.83
CA GLN A 566 12.36 -16.39 -44.15
C GLN A 566 11.22 -15.53 -43.61
N GLN A 567 9.99 -15.82 -44.05
CA GLN A 567 8.82 -15.02 -43.72
C GLN A 567 8.55 -14.99 -42.20
N GLU A 568 8.77 -16.11 -41.53
CA GLU A 568 8.58 -16.28 -40.09
C GLU A 568 9.54 -15.40 -39.28
N GLU A 569 10.76 -15.16 -39.76
CA GLU A 569 11.72 -14.25 -39.14
C GLU A 569 11.27 -12.80 -39.26
N PHE A 570 10.58 -12.44 -40.34
CA PHE A 570 9.93 -11.12 -40.41
C PHE A 570 8.82 -10.98 -39.38
N GLU A 571 8.08 -12.05 -39.08
CA GLU A 571 7.11 -12.03 -37.97
C GLU A 571 7.81 -11.87 -36.61
N LEU A 572 8.93 -12.56 -36.36
CA LEU A 572 9.74 -12.34 -35.15
C LEU A 572 10.23 -10.89 -35.02
N ILE A 573 10.65 -10.29 -36.13
CA ILE A 573 11.06 -8.89 -36.17
C ILE A 573 9.88 -7.95 -35.86
N LYS A 574 8.69 -8.22 -36.40
CA LYS A 574 7.48 -7.44 -36.09
C LYS A 574 7.08 -7.56 -34.61
N ILE A 575 7.24 -8.75 -34.03
CA ILE A 575 7.03 -8.97 -32.59
C ILE A 575 8.03 -8.16 -31.78
N ALA A 576 9.32 -8.22 -32.10
CA ALA A 576 10.34 -7.40 -31.42
C ALA A 576 10.05 -5.89 -31.55
N ASN A 577 9.54 -5.45 -32.71
CA ASN A 577 9.11 -4.08 -32.92
C ASN A 577 7.91 -3.68 -32.03
N SER A 578 6.92 -4.56 -31.85
CA SER A 578 5.74 -4.26 -31.02
C SER A 578 6.06 -4.14 -29.53
N TYR A 579 7.17 -4.75 -29.08
CA TYR A 579 7.73 -4.56 -27.74
C TYR A 579 8.61 -3.31 -27.61
N GLY A 580 8.85 -2.57 -28.70
CA GLY A 580 9.73 -1.40 -28.70
C GLY A 580 11.23 -1.74 -28.70
N PHE A 581 11.61 -3.00 -28.90
CA PHE A 581 13.03 -3.40 -28.85
C PHE A 581 13.87 -2.86 -30.01
N LEU A 582 13.24 -2.39 -31.09
CA LEU A 582 13.93 -1.85 -32.28
C LEU A 582 14.03 -0.32 -32.28
N GLU A 583 13.64 0.35 -31.19
CA GLU A 583 13.64 1.83 -31.13
C GLU A 583 15.06 2.42 -31.27
N ASN A 584 16.11 1.74 -30.81
CA ASN A 584 17.48 2.23 -30.99
C ASN A 584 17.89 2.19 -32.47
N ILE A 585 17.56 1.11 -33.21
CA ILE A 585 17.76 1.04 -34.66
C ILE A 585 17.00 2.17 -35.38
N LYS A 586 15.74 2.41 -35.02
CA LYS A 586 14.93 3.50 -35.61
C LYS A 586 15.56 4.86 -35.34
N LYS A 587 15.94 5.13 -34.08
CA LYS A 587 16.58 6.36 -33.65
C LYS A 587 17.91 6.59 -34.37
N TYR A 588 18.79 5.58 -34.40
CA TYR A 588 20.05 5.64 -35.14
C TYR A 588 19.83 6.03 -36.61
N TYR A 589 18.88 5.40 -37.30
CA TYR A 589 18.61 5.70 -38.70
C TYR A 589 18.05 7.11 -38.89
N ASN A 590 17.11 7.53 -38.03
CA ASN A 590 16.54 8.87 -38.06
C ASN A 590 17.59 9.94 -37.80
N ASP A 591 18.40 9.83 -36.74
CA ASP A 591 19.43 10.83 -36.40
C ASP A 591 20.48 10.96 -37.52
N LYS A 592 20.80 9.85 -38.19
CA LYS A 592 21.78 9.83 -39.27
C LYS A 592 21.23 10.42 -40.57
N PHE A 593 20.00 10.07 -40.96
CA PHE A 593 19.46 10.37 -42.31
C PHE A 593 18.28 11.34 -42.35
N LYS A 594 17.58 11.59 -41.24
CA LYS A 594 16.42 12.50 -41.14
C LYS A 594 16.88 13.77 -40.42
N VAL A 595 17.07 14.87 -41.15
CA VAL A 595 17.61 16.13 -40.59
C VAL A 595 16.73 17.31 -40.99
N LEU A 596 16.48 18.21 -40.03
CA LEU A 596 15.73 19.46 -40.17
C LEU A 596 16.53 20.62 -40.82
N PHE A 597 17.82 20.43 -41.13
CA PHE A 597 18.71 21.44 -41.76
C PHE A 597 19.61 20.82 -42.84
N PRO A 598 20.08 21.58 -43.86
CA PRO A 598 20.93 21.06 -44.93
C PRO A 598 22.30 20.62 -44.38
N LYS A 599 22.61 19.32 -44.47
CA LYS A 599 23.97 18.83 -44.20
C LYS A 599 24.87 19.15 -45.39
N ALA A 600 26.03 19.77 -45.15
CA ALA A 600 27.03 20.10 -46.18
C ALA A 600 27.60 18.86 -46.90
N VAL A 601 27.54 17.69 -46.25
CA VAL A 601 27.90 16.39 -46.83
C VAL A 601 26.80 15.39 -46.48
N LEU A 602 26.23 14.74 -47.50
CA LEU A 602 25.25 13.68 -47.29
C LEU A 602 25.96 12.41 -46.79
N PRO A 603 25.43 11.74 -45.75
CA PRO A 603 26.01 10.49 -45.26
C PRO A 603 25.93 9.39 -46.32
N VAL A 604 27.06 8.74 -46.60
CA VAL A 604 27.12 7.56 -47.49
C VAL A 604 26.59 6.34 -46.73
N LYS A 605 25.56 5.68 -47.28
CA LYS A 605 24.95 4.48 -46.68
C LYS A 605 25.92 3.29 -46.73
N ILE A 606 26.39 2.84 -45.57
CA ILE A 606 27.13 1.57 -45.44
C ILE A 606 26.17 0.37 -45.55
N PHE A 607 26.71 -0.85 -45.65
CA PHE A 607 25.91 -2.08 -45.81
C PHE A 607 24.84 -2.22 -44.70
N LEU A 608 25.22 -1.99 -43.45
CA LEU A 608 24.31 -1.98 -42.30
C LEU A 608 23.17 -0.95 -42.47
N ASP A 609 23.48 0.28 -42.89
CA ASP A 609 22.47 1.33 -43.08
C ASP A 609 21.44 0.94 -44.16
N LYS A 610 21.88 0.27 -45.24
CA LYS A 610 20.99 -0.24 -46.30
C LYS A 610 20.08 -1.36 -45.79
N ASN A 611 20.59 -2.23 -44.92
CA ASN A 611 19.79 -3.28 -44.28
C ASN A 611 18.79 -2.69 -43.28
N ILE A 612 19.18 -1.71 -42.48
CA ILE A 612 18.27 -0.98 -41.58
C ILE A 612 17.15 -0.31 -42.40
N GLU A 613 17.45 0.37 -43.50
CA GLU A 613 16.41 0.98 -44.33
C GLU A 613 15.40 -0.05 -44.87
N LYS A 614 15.87 -1.24 -45.27
CA LYS A 614 15.00 -2.33 -45.70
C LYS A 614 14.18 -2.87 -44.54
N LEU A 615 14.79 -3.06 -43.37
CA LEU A 615 14.13 -3.48 -42.13
C LEU A 615 12.98 -2.53 -41.78
N LEU A 616 13.22 -1.21 -41.83
CA LEU A 616 12.21 -0.19 -41.55
C LEU A 616 11.03 -0.24 -42.53
N LYS A 617 11.25 -0.68 -43.77
CA LYS A 617 10.16 -0.92 -44.74
C LYS A 617 9.33 -2.17 -44.37
N ILE A 618 9.95 -3.18 -43.75
CA ILE A 618 9.29 -4.44 -43.36
C ILE A 618 8.37 -4.21 -42.14
N ILE A 619 8.79 -3.41 -41.17
CA ILE A 619 8.05 -3.21 -39.91
C ILE A 619 6.97 -2.10 -39.96
N GLY A 620 6.87 -1.36 -41.07
CA GLY A 620 6.01 -0.17 -41.18
C GLY A 620 6.65 1.05 -40.51
N LYS A 621 6.37 2.25 -41.06
CA LYS A 621 6.90 3.52 -40.53
C LYS A 621 6.41 3.82 -39.12
#